data_AF-A0A927PAI2-F1
#
_entry.id   AF-A0A927PAI2-F1
#
_cell.length_a   1.000
_cell.length_b   1.000
_cell.length_c   1.000
_cell.angle_alpha   90.00
_cell.angle_beta   90.00
_cell.angle_gamma   90.00
#
_symmetry.space_group_name_H-M   'P 1'
#
loop_
_entity.id
_entity.type
_entity.pdbx_description
1 polymer ?
#
loop_
_entity_poly.entity_id
_entity_poly.type
_entity_poly.pdbx_seq_one_letter_code
_entity_poly.pdbx_strand_id
1 'polypeptide(L)'
;MRRISKVLGLLRIRLLQDFLSFRVLLVFALMALYVAAALKPMREFGDWAGCGVAPGIFVFLVDEHICQLVLCGAALVMFSRAPFRSDMDNYLLPRAGRLSLAMGNCLYILIVSVLYIGALFLTQTACLNTSLNLGDGWGKLIRSLGQGIVPDGFNSEFFVNNSIVRIYDANRALMNVLSLETLCIAFLGMVIYVGNRAFAKPVGLWIGGGFVMLDLTIYNMLPEAWNAFSPLALPRLSSYAYRYYMPLGGSVAYGYLFLVSGIIALIAIALLEEKHLSAGGRQLFTRKGVKRK
;
A
#
# COMPACT_ATOMS: atom_id res chain seq x y z
N MET A 1 17.62 -13.80 21.88
CA MET A 1 16.46 -13.17 22.55
C MET A 1 16.59 -11.65 22.76
N ARG A 2 17.67 -11.10 23.36
CA ARG A 2 17.84 -9.64 23.62
C ARG A 2 17.78 -8.71 22.39
N ARG A 3 18.04 -9.20 21.17
CA ARG A 3 17.91 -8.39 19.93
C ARG A 3 16.46 -8.23 19.47
N ILE A 4 15.65 -9.28 19.58
CA ILE A 4 14.26 -9.30 19.11
C ILE A 4 13.40 -8.39 20.00
N SER A 5 13.60 -8.42 21.31
CA SER A 5 12.88 -7.54 22.25
C SER A 5 13.17 -6.05 22.00
N LYS A 6 14.39 -5.71 21.57
CA LYS A 6 14.75 -4.34 21.17
C LYS A 6 14.04 -3.90 19.89
N VAL A 7 13.97 -4.77 18.88
CA VAL A 7 13.26 -4.51 17.63
C VAL A 7 11.77 -4.27 17.88
N LEU A 8 11.13 -5.13 18.68
CA LEU A 8 9.72 -4.99 19.06
C LEU A 8 9.46 -3.73 19.89
N GLY A 9 10.37 -3.38 20.81
CA GLY A 9 10.26 -2.15 21.60
C GLY A 9 10.32 -0.88 20.73
N LEU A 10 11.24 -0.84 19.76
CA LEU A 10 11.34 0.26 18.80
C LEU A 10 10.10 0.39 17.92
N LEU A 11 9.58 -0.76 17.45
CA LEU A 11 8.36 -0.82 16.67
C LEU A 11 7.17 -0.24 17.43
N ARG A 12 7.00 -0.64 18.70
CA ARG A 12 5.91 -0.14 19.56
C ARG A 12 6.00 1.37 19.77
N ILE A 13 7.19 1.89 20.05
CA ILE A 13 7.40 3.33 20.26
C ILE A 13 7.03 4.11 19.00
N ARG A 14 7.48 3.65 17.83
CA ARG A 14 7.21 4.30 16.54
C ARG A 14 5.72 4.25 16.18
N LEU A 15 5.06 3.12 16.39
CA LEU A 15 3.61 3.02 16.20
C LEU A 15 2.87 4.03 17.09
N LEU A 16 3.20 4.12 18.38
CA LEU A 16 2.53 5.05 19.28
C LEU A 16 2.79 6.53 18.92
N GLN A 17 4.00 6.87 18.48
CA GLN A 17 4.36 8.24 18.12
C GLN A 17 3.70 8.70 16.81
N ASP A 18 3.71 7.86 15.78
CA ASP A 18 3.23 8.27 14.45
C ASP A 18 1.72 8.11 14.29
N PHE A 19 1.11 7.11 14.92
CA PHE A 19 -0.32 6.78 14.70
C PHE A 19 -1.28 7.85 15.24
N LEU A 20 -0.91 8.54 16.31
CA LEU A 20 -1.68 9.69 16.84
C LEU A 20 -1.23 11.04 16.27
N SER A 21 -0.31 11.06 15.31
CA SER A 21 0.06 12.32 14.68
C SER A 21 -1.14 12.90 13.91
N PHE A 22 -1.38 14.21 14.06
CA PHE A 22 -2.47 14.92 13.38
C PHE A 22 -2.53 14.63 11.87
N ARG A 23 -1.36 14.46 11.25
CA ARG A 23 -1.24 14.10 9.84
C ARG A 23 -1.84 12.72 9.53
N VAL A 24 -1.50 11.68 10.29
CA VAL A 24 -2.00 10.33 10.03
C VAL A 24 -3.52 10.29 10.23
N LEU A 25 -4.01 10.97 11.27
CA LEU A 25 -5.45 11.16 11.50
C LEU A 25 -6.12 11.91 10.33
N LEU A 26 -5.50 12.97 9.81
CA LEU A 26 -6.00 13.72 8.66
C LEU A 26 -6.04 12.86 7.40
N VAL A 27 -5.00 12.06 7.13
CA VAL A 27 -4.98 11.12 6.00
C VAL A 27 -6.11 10.11 6.12
N PHE A 28 -6.31 9.49 7.30
CA PHE A 28 -7.42 8.58 7.52
C PHE A 28 -8.79 9.27 7.37
N ALA A 29 -8.94 10.49 7.86
CA ALA A 29 -10.19 11.25 7.74
C ALA A 29 -10.50 11.61 6.27
N LEU A 30 -9.51 12.07 5.51
CA LEU A 30 -9.67 12.34 4.08
C LEU A 30 -10.00 11.07 3.29
N MET A 31 -9.32 9.96 3.59
CA MET A 31 -9.62 8.68 2.95
C MET A 31 -11.01 8.17 3.31
N ALA A 32 -11.45 8.33 4.56
CA ALA A 32 -12.80 7.97 4.96
C ALA A 32 -13.86 8.79 4.21
N LEU A 33 -13.63 10.10 4.06
CA LEU A 33 -14.50 10.98 3.29
C LEU A 33 -14.53 10.57 1.82
N TYR A 34 -13.35 10.30 1.23
CA TYR A 34 -13.24 9.86 -0.17
C TYR A 34 -13.99 8.54 -0.41
N VAL A 35 -13.76 7.53 0.43
CA VAL A 35 -14.44 6.23 0.32
C VAL A 35 -15.95 6.39 0.51
N ALA A 36 -16.40 7.24 1.45
CA ALA A 36 -17.82 7.53 1.65
C ALA A 36 -18.45 8.22 0.42
N ALA A 37 -17.72 9.14 -0.23
CA ALA A 37 -18.15 9.80 -1.45
C ALA A 37 -18.25 8.82 -2.63
N ALA A 38 -17.20 8.01 -2.84
CA ALA A 38 -17.15 7.02 -3.92
C ALA A 38 -18.24 5.95 -3.79
N LEU A 39 -18.62 5.55 -2.56
CA LEU A 39 -19.65 4.53 -2.31
C LEU A 39 -21.07 5.08 -2.28
N LYS A 40 -21.26 6.41 -2.18
CA LYS A 40 -22.59 7.04 -2.15
C LYS A 40 -23.51 6.58 -3.29
N PRO A 41 -23.11 6.62 -4.59
CA PRO A 41 -23.99 6.18 -5.67
C PRO A 41 -24.35 4.69 -5.57
N MET A 42 -23.40 3.85 -5.14
CA MET A 42 -23.63 2.41 -4.96
C MET A 42 -24.65 2.13 -3.85
N ARG A 43 -24.61 2.92 -2.78
CA ARG A 43 -25.55 2.83 -1.66
C ARG A 43 -26.95 3.29 -2.07
N GLU A 44 -27.06 4.44 -2.72
CA GLU A 44 -28.34 4.96 -3.21
C GLU A 44 -29.01 3.99 -4.19
N PHE A 45 -28.23 3.36 -5.06
CA PHE A 45 -28.73 2.31 -5.95
C PHE A 45 -29.18 1.06 -5.19
N GLY A 46 -28.43 0.64 -4.16
CA GLY A 46 -28.81 -0.48 -3.30
C GLY A 46 -30.12 -0.23 -2.55
N ASP A 47 -30.29 0.98 -2.04
CA ASP A 47 -31.49 1.39 -1.32
C ASP A 47 -32.70 1.50 -2.27
N TRP A 48 -32.52 2.04 -3.48
CA TRP A 48 -33.57 2.09 -4.51
C TRP A 48 -33.97 0.69 -5.00
N ALA A 49 -32.99 -0.19 -5.24
CA ALA A 49 -33.23 -1.55 -5.72
C ALA A 49 -33.65 -2.53 -4.61
N GLY A 50 -33.67 -2.09 -3.34
CA GLY A 50 -33.93 -2.94 -2.18
C GLY A 50 -32.92 -4.09 -2.02
N CYS A 51 -31.70 -3.93 -2.53
CA CYS A 51 -30.67 -4.95 -2.56
C CYS A 51 -29.42 -4.49 -1.81
N GLY A 52 -28.97 -5.31 -0.86
CA GLY A 52 -27.72 -5.01 -0.16
C GLY A 52 -26.48 -5.13 -1.05
N VAL A 53 -25.50 -4.25 -0.81
CA VAL A 53 -24.16 -4.20 -1.39
C VAL A 53 -23.24 -5.15 -0.63
N ALA A 54 -22.53 -6.01 -1.37
CA ALA A 54 -21.56 -6.92 -0.79
C ALA A 54 -20.22 -6.23 -0.48
N PRO A 55 -19.47 -6.63 0.57
CA PRO A 55 -18.13 -6.12 0.88
C PRO A 55 -17.11 -6.28 -0.25
N GLY A 56 -17.37 -7.19 -1.20
CA GLY A 56 -16.57 -7.37 -2.41
C GLY A 56 -16.47 -6.11 -3.29
N ILE A 57 -17.26 -5.06 -3.03
CA ILE A 57 -17.16 -3.78 -3.74
C ILE A 57 -15.75 -3.16 -3.62
N PHE A 58 -15.01 -3.46 -2.56
CA PHE A 58 -13.62 -3.01 -2.37
C PHE A 58 -12.70 -3.42 -3.52
N VAL A 59 -12.96 -4.57 -4.16
CA VAL A 59 -12.20 -5.03 -5.32
C VAL A 59 -12.30 -4.03 -6.47
N PHE A 60 -13.48 -3.47 -6.72
CA PHE A 60 -13.70 -2.51 -7.81
C PHE A 60 -13.21 -1.11 -7.45
N LEU A 61 -13.17 -0.76 -6.17
CA LEU A 61 -12.54 0.48 -5.71
C LEU A 61 -11.03 0.48 -5.99
N VAL A 62 -10.37 -0.66 -5.80
CA VAL A 62 -8.92 -0.81 -6.12
C VAL A 62 -8.70 -0.94 -7.62
N ASP A 63 -9.62 -1.59 -8.34
CA ASP A 63 -9.49 -1.80 -9.79
C ASP A 63 -9.50 -0.50 -10.61
N GLU A 64 -10.18 0.53 -10.12
CA GLU A 64 -10.30 1.82 -10.79
C GLU A 64 -9.02 2.66 -10.66
N HIS A 65 -8.53 3.22 -11.77
CA HIS A 65 -7.23 3.89 -11.83
C HIS A 65 -7.17 5.14 -10.94
N ILE A 66 -8.24 5.94 -10.96
CA ILE A 66 -8.31 7.19 -10.18
C ILE A 66 -8.33 6.87 -8.69
N CYS A 67 -9.16 5.90 -8.28
CA CYS A 67 -9.26 5.46 -6.89
C CYS A 67 -7.91 4.91 -6.41
N GLN A 68 -7.25 4.08 -7.23
CA GLN A 68 -5.94 3.52 -6.91
C GLN A 68 -4.87 4.59 -6.72
N LEU A 69 -4.88 5.63 -7.56
CA LEU A 69 -3.97 6.76 -7.46
C LEU A 69 -4.20 7.53 -6.15
N VAL A 70 -5.46 7.78 -5.77
CA VAL A 70 -5.80 8.46 -4.51
C VAL A 70 -5.37 7.63 -3.30
N LEU A 71 -5.62 6.32 -3.30
CA LEU A 71 -5.21 5.38 -2.25
C LEU A 71 -3.69 5.37 -2.06
N CYS A 72 -2.93 5.19 -3.15
CA CYS A 72 -1.47 5.17 -3.11
C CYS A 72 -0.87 6.56 -2.79
N GLY A 73 -1.49 7.63 -3.28
CA GLY A 73 -1.10 9.01 -2.98
C GLY A 73 -1.27 9.34 -1.49
N ALA A 74 -2.36 8.92 -0.88
CA ALA A 74 -2.58 9.04 0.56
C ALA A 74 -1.54 8.23 1.37
N ALA A 75 -1.19 7.03 0.91
CA ALA A 75 -0.12 6.24 1.50
C ALA A 75 1.25 6.95 1.40
N LEU A 76 1.57 7.62 0.29
CA LEU A 76 2.79 8.45 0.17
C LEU A 76 2.80 9.58 1.20
N VAL A 77 1.68 10.28 1.40
CA VAL A 77 1.56 11.35 2.41
C VAL A 77 1.75 10.78 3.82
N MET A 78 1.21 9.59 4.10
CA MET A 78 1.43 8.88 5.37
C MET A 78 2.92 8.58 5.60
N PHE A 79 3.62 8.06 4.58
CA PHE A 79 5.04 7.72 4.66
C PHE A 79 6.00 8.91 4.46
N SER A 80 5.51 10.09 4.11
CA SER A 80 6.33 11.29 3.85
C SER A 80 7.24 11.73 5.00
N ARG A 81 6.92 11.36 6.26
CA ARG A 81 7.81 11.56 7.44
C ARG A 81 8.19 10.25 8.14
N ALA A 82 7.75 9.11 7.61
CA ALA A 82 8.31 7.83 8.05
C ALA A 82 9.79 7.80 7.58
N PRO A 83 10.70 7.24 8.37
CA PRO A 83 11.47 7.97 9.38
C PRO A 83 12.94 8.01 8.99
N PHE A 84 13.50 9.17 8.66
CA PHE A 84 14.93 9.27 8.34
C PHE A 84 15.60 10.35 9.16
N ARG A 85 15.77 10.01 10.45
CA ARG A 85 16.25 10.82 11.58
C ARG A 85 15.18 11.73 12.18
N SER A 86 14.34 11.15 13.04
CA SER A 86 13.84 11.96 14.15
C SER A 86 14.98 12.18 15.14
N ASP A 87 14.95 13.25 15.94
CA ASP A 87 15.96 13.47 16.98
C ASP A 87 16.07 12.27 17.94
N MET A 88 14.96 11.54 18.12
CA MET A 88 14.90 10.27 18.85
C MET A 88 15.78 9.17 18.25
N ASP A 89 15.98 9.13 16.94
CA ASP A 89 16.88 8.16 16.31
C ASP A 89 18.33 8.39 16.72
N ASN A 90 18.74 9.65 16.97
CA ASN A 90 20.07 9.96 17.51
C ASN A 90 20.24 9.46 18.96
N TYR A 91 19.17 9.42 19.74
CA TYR A 91 19.17 8.87 21.10
C TYR A 91 19.04 7.34 21.14
N LEU A 92 18.35 6.73 20.16
CA LEU A 92 18.13 5.29 20.07
C LEU A 92 19.31 4.54 19.41
N LEU A 93 20.03 5.18 18.49
CA LEU A 93 21.18 4.61 17.78
C LEU A 93 22.23 3.98 18.72
N PRO A 94 22.67 4.66 19.81
CA PRO A 94 23.72 4.15 20.69
C PRO A 94 23.28 2.95 21.54
N ARG A 95 21.97 2.80 21.82
CA ARG A 95 21.43 1.78 22.75
C ARG A 95 20.90 0.53 22.05
N ALA A 96 20.27 0.70 20.88
CA ALA A 96 19.66 -0.39 20.13
C ALA A 96 20.65 -1.06 19.16
N GLY A 97 21.59 -0.28 18.62
CA GLY A 97 22.45 -0.67 17.51
C GLY A 97 21.76 -0.43 16.16
N ARG A 98 22.54 -0.13 15.12
CA ARG A 98 22.00 0.34 13.83
C ARG A 98 21.17 -0.73 13.10
N LEU A 99 21.63 -1.98 13.12
CA LEU A 99 20.97 -3.10 12.43
C LEU A 99 19.59 -3.44 13.02
N SER A 100 19.41 -3.32 14.35
CA SER A 100 18.10 -3.55 14.97
C SER A 100 17.12 -2.39 14.68
N LEU A 101 17.63 -1.18 14.52
CA LEU A 101 16.83 -0.02 14.11
C LEU A 101 16.37 -0.17 12.66
N ALA A 102 17.24 -0.56 11.73
CA ALA A 102 16.83 -0.83 10.35
C ALA A 102 15.75 -1.92 10.24
N MET A 103 15.93 -3.03 10.95
CA MET A 103 14.92 -4.12 11.00
C MET A 103 13.60 -3.65 11.63
N GLY A 104 13.66 -2.86 12.71
CA GLY A 104 12.46 -2.29 13.33
C GLY A 104 11.67 -1.40 12.39
N ASN A 105 12.35 -0.64 11.54
CA ASN A 105 11.71 0.28 10.59
C ASN A 105 11.06 -0.48 9.43
N CYS A 106 11.72 -1.52 8.93
CA CYS A 106 11.14 -2.40 7.90
C CYS A 106 9.87 -3.08 8.42
N LEU A 107 9.92 -3.65 9.63
CA LEU A 107 8.76 -4.27 10.27
C LEU A 107 7.64 -3.26 10.55
N TYR A 108 8.00 -2.04 10.97
CA TYR A 108 7.04 -0.96 11.16
C TYR A 108 6.29 -0.65 9.86
N ILE A 109 6.98 -0.51 8.72
CA ILE A 109 6.36 -0.25 7.41
C ILE A 109 5.38 -1.37 7.04
N LEU A 110 5.78 -2.63 7.24
CA LEU A 110 4.90 -3.78 6.96
C LEU A 110 3.62 -3.75 7.81
N ILE A 111 3.73 -3.51 9.12
CA ILE A 111 2.57 -3.45 10.01
C ILE A 111 1.67 -2.25 9.68
N VAL A 112 2.26 -1.07 9.43
CA VAL A 112 1.49 0.12 9.07
C VAL A 112 0.74 -0.07 7.75
N SER A 113 1.32 -0.78 6.78
CA SER A 113 0.66 -1.09 5.52
C SER A 113 -0.57 -1.99 5.72
N VAL A 114 -0.44 -3.03 6.56
CA VAL A 114 -1.57 -3.90 6.95
C VAL A 114 -2.66 -3.10 7.67
N LEU A 115 -2.27 -2.24 8.62
CA LEU A 115 -3.22 -1.41 9.37
C LEU A 115 -3.94 -0.42 8.47
N TYR A 116 -3.24 0.18 7.51
CA TYR A 116 -3.83 1.13 6.57
C TYR A 116 -4.89 0.48 5.68
N ILE A 117 -4.57 -0.68 5.07
CA ILE A 117 -5.55 -1.42 4.24
C ILE A 117 -6.70 -1.98 5.08
N GLY A 118 -6.40 -2.52 6.26
CA GLY A 118 -7.42 -2.97 7.20
C GLY A 118 -8.38 -1.84 7.59
N ALA A 119 -7.85 -0.66 7.89
CA ALA A 119 -8.66 0.51 8.22
C ALA A 119 -9.53 0.96 7.03
N LEU A 120 -8.98 1.01 5.81
CA LEU A 120 -9.76 1.35 4.61
C LEU A 120 -10.91 0.36 4.36
N PHE A 121 -10.64 -0.94 4.49
CA PHE A 121 -11.66 -1.97 4.37
C PHE A 121 -12.76 -1.84 5.45
N LEU A 122 -12.36 -1.57 6.70
CA LEU A 122 -13.31 -1.32 7.79
C LEU A 122 -14.13 -0.05 7.56
N THR A 123 -13.53 1.02 7.05
CA THR A 123 -14.26 2.24 6.71
C THR A 123 -15.25 2.00 5.58
N GLN A 124 -14.84 1.30 4.52
CA GLN A 124 -15.71 0.91 3.42
C GLN A 124 -16.91 0.10 3.92
N THR A 125 -16.67 -0.92 4.75
CA THR A 125 -17.76 -1.76 5.30
C THR A 125 -18.68 -0.97 6.23
N ALA A 126 -18.13 -0.06 7.05
CA ALA A 126 -18.91 0.83 7.90
C ALA A 126 -19.80 1.80 7.09
N CYS A 127 -19.32 2.30 5.94
CA CYS A 127 -20.11 3.15 5.05
C CYS A 127 -21.29 2.40 4.40
N LEU A 128 -21.22 1.08 4.27
CA LEU A 128 -22.27 0.23 3.70
C LEU A 128 -23.31 -0.28 4.71
N ASN A 129 -23.17 0.03 6.01
CA ASN A 129 -23.83 -0.69 7.12
C ASN A 129 -25.36 -0.88 6.97
N THR A 130 -26.11 0.09 6.41
CA THR A 130 -27.57 -0.07 6.24
C THR A 130 -27.98 -1.01 5.12
N SER A 131 -27.06 -1.31 4.21
CA SER A 131 -27.32 -2.02 2.96
C SER A 131 -26.32 -3.19 2.81
N LEU A 132 -25.74 -3.70 3.91
CA LEU A 132 -24.71 -4.72 3.85
C LEU A 132 -25.30 -6.10 3.57
N ASN A 133 -24.81 -6.79 2.53
CA ASN A 133 -25.14 -8.20 2.28
C ASN A 133 -23.90 -9.08 2.43
N LEU A 134 -23.87 -9.90 3.50
CA LEU A 134 -22.77 -10.80 3.84
C LEU A 134 -22.87 -12.19 3.19
N GLY A 135 -23.61 -12.33 2.09
CA GLY A 135 -23.68 -13.59 1.35
C GLY A 135 -22.34 -13.99 0.73
N ASP A 136 -22.16 -15.29 0.47
CA ASP A 136 -20.95 -15.91 -0.10
C ASP A 136 -20.74 -15.61 -1.61
N GLY A 137 -20.97 -14.37 -2.05
CA GLY A 137 -20.76 -14.00 -3.44
C GLY A 137 -20.84 -12.49 -3.68
N TRP A 138 -20.75 -12.11 -4.95
CA TRP A 138 -20.78 -10.70 -5.38
C TRP A 138 -22.07 -9.94 -4.99
N GLY A 139 -23.14 -10.64 -4.59
CA GLY A 139 -24.44 -10.03 -4.33
C GLY A 139 -25.18 -9.65 -5.63
N LYS A 140 -26.47 -9.34 -5.51
CA LYS A 140 -27.32 -9.04 -6.66
C LYS A 140 -26.92 -7.73 -7.34
N LEU A 141 -26.62 -6.69 -6.54
CA LEU A 141 -26.28 -5.36 -7.03
C LEU A 141 -25.03 -5.36 -7.92
N ILE A 142 -23.93 -5.96 -7.45
CA ILE A 142 -22.68 -6.02 -8.22
C ILE A 142 -22.88 -6.83 -9.51
N ARG A 143 -23.65 -7.93 -9.46
CA ARG A 143 -23.95 -8.72 -10.67
C ARG A 143 -24.75 -7.94 -11.70
N SER A 144 -25.76 -7.19 -11.28
CA SER A 144 -26.54 -6.33 -12.18
C SER A 144 -25.69 -5.23 -12.81
N LEU A 145 -24.85 -4.56 -12.00
CA LEU A 145 -23.92 -3.53 -12.50
C LEU A 145 -22.89 -4.12 -13.47
N GLY A 146 -22.33 -5.30 -13.17
CA GLY A 146 -21.41 -5.99 -14.08
C GLY A 146 -22.07 -6.38 -15.41
N GLN A 147 -23.39 -6.58 -15.44
CA GLN A 147 -24.14 -6.84 -16.68
C GLN A 147 -24.52 -5.56 -17.45
N GLY A 148 -24.19 -4.38 -16.92
CA GLY A 148 -24.54 -3.10 -17.53
C GLY A 148 -25.98 -2.66 -17.26
N ILE A 149 -26.66 -3.27 -16.29
CA ILE A 149 -28.00 -2.85 -15.87
C ILE A 149 -27.82 -1.71 -14.86
N VAL A 150 -27.78 -0.49 -15.38
CA VAL A 150 -27.51 0.73 -14.62
C VAL A 150 -28.73 1.67 -14.73
N PRO A 151 -29.20 2.29 -13.62
CA PRO A 151 -30.27 3.28 -13.67
C PRO A 151 -29.89 4.51 -14.48
N ASP A 152 -30.89 5.15 -15.09
CA ASP A 152 -30.71 6.44 -15.75
C ASP A 152 -30.21 7.49 -14.76
N GLY A 153 -29.10 8.16 -15.10
CA GLY A 153 -28.47 9.19 -14.26
C GLY A 153 -27.50 8.67 -13.18
N PHE A 154 -27.19 7.37 -13.16
CA PHE A 154 -26.18 6.81 -12.27
C PHE A 154 -24.77 7.25 -12.69
N ASN A 155 -24.20 8.18 -11.94
CA ASN A 155 -22.81 8.62 -12.09
C ASN A 155 -21.99 8.13 -10.91
N SER A 156 -21.19 7.09 -11.12
CA SER A 156 -20.25 6.57 -10.12
C SER A 156 -18.80 6.91 -10.48
N GLU A 157 -17.96 7.07 -9.47
CA GLU A 157 -16.52 7.30 -9.65
C GLU A 157 -15.79 6.07 -10.20
N PHE A 158 -16.35 4.88 -10.00
CA PHE A 158 -15.81 3.61 -10.48
C PHE A 158 -16.92 2.72 -11.03
N PHE A 159 -16.56 1.81 -11.94
CA PHE A 159 -17.48 0.86 -12.55
C PHE A 159 -17.15 -0.59 -12.18
N VAL A 160 -18.18 -1.44 -12.19
CA VAL A 160 -18.02 -2.87 -11.93
C VAL A 160 -17.55 -3.56 -13.20
N ASN A 161 -16.28 -3.97 -13.24
CA ASN A 161 -15.75 -4.72 -14.38
C ASN A 161 -16.31 -6.15 -14.40
N ASN A 162 -17.12 -6.45 -15.43
CA ASN A 162 -17.75 -7.76 -15.61
C ASN A 162 -16.73 -8.91 -15.72
N SER A 163 -15.54 -8.63 -16.25
CA SER A 163 -14.49 -9.64 -16.43
C SER A 163 -14.06 -10.23 -15.08
N ILE A 164 -13.96 -9.38 -14.05
CA ILE A 164 -13.60 -9.81 -12.69
C ILE A 164 -14.71 -10.68 -12.09
N VAL A 165 -15.97 -10.25 -12.24
CA VAL A 165 -17.15 -10.97 -11.73
C VAL A 165 -17.28 -12.36 -12.34
N ARG A 166 -16.90 -12.52 -13.62
CA ARG A 166 -16.98 -13.79 -14.36
C ARG A 166 -15.84 -14.75 -14.04
N ILE A 167 -14.62 -14.23 -13.87
CA ILE A 167 -13.41 -15.04 -13.73
C ILE A 167 -13.15 -15.42 -12.27
N TYR A 168 -13.45 -14.53 -11.33
CA TYR A 168 -13.12 -14.71 -9.92
C TYR A 168 -14.34 -14.92 -9.03
N ASP A 169 -14.17 -15.81 -8.06
CA ASP A 169 -15.05 -15.89 -6.90
C ASP A 169 -14.86 -14.67 -5.98
N ALA A 170 -15.94 -14.16 -5.39
CA ALA A 170 -15.94 -12.88 -4.67
C ALA A 170 -14.95 -12.87 -3.49
N ASN A 171 -14.95 -13.94 -2.70
CA ASN A 171 -14.08 -14.06 -1.52
C ASN A 171 -12.61 -14.18 -1.93
N ARG A 172 -12.33 -14.95 -3.00
CA ARG A 172 -10.96 -15.09 -3.53
C ARG A 172 -10.44 -13.79 -4.13
N ALA A 173 -11.28 -13.05 -4.86
CA ALA A 173 -10.92 -11.75 -5.41
C ALA A 173 -10.59 -10.76 -4.30
N LEU A 174 -11.42 -10.70 -3.26
CA LEU A 174 -11.21 -9.80 -2.11
C LEU A 174 -9.90 -10.11 -1.38
N MET A 175 -9.61 -11.39 -1.10
CA MET A 175 -8.35 -11.78 -0.47
C MET A 175 -7.12 -11.44 -1.31
N ASN A 176 -7.21 -11.65 -2.63
CA ASN A 176 -6.12 -11.31 -3.55
C ASN A 176 -5.87 -9.80 -3.55
N VAL A 177 -6.92 -8.99 -3.66
CA VAL A 177 -6.81 -7.53 -3.65
C VAL A 177 -6.26 -7.02 -2.32
N LEU A 178 -6.81 -7.43 -1.19
CA LEU A 178 -6.35 -6.97 0.13
C LEU A 178 -4.87 -7.27 0.36
N SER A 179 -4.41 -8.45 -0.04
CA SER A 179 -3.02 -8.86 0.15
C SER A 179 -2.08 -8.20 -0.86
N LEU A 180 -2.43 -8.11 -2.14
CA LEU A 180 -1.63 -7.41 -3.15
C LEU A 180 -1.52 -5.92 -2.87
N GLU A 181 -2.62 -5.29 -2.46
CA GLU A 181 -2.63 -3.86 -2.13
C GLU A 181 -1.76 -3.59 -0.89
N THR A 182 -1.86 -4.45 0.13
CA THR A 182 -0.97 -4.36 1.31
C THR A 182 0.51 -4.46 0.92
N LEU A 183 0.84 -5.38 0.00
CA LEU A 183 2.21 -5.55 -0.51
C LEU A 183 2.65 -4.35 -1.36
N CYS A 184 1.76 -3.75 -2.15
CA CYS A 184 2.04 -2.55 -2.95
C CYS A 184 2.40 -1.37 -2.04
N ILE A 185 1.58 -1.12 -1.02
CA ILE A 185 1.84 -0.05 -0.05
C ILE A 185 3.11 -0.30 0.76
N ALA A 186 3.34 -1.54 1.17
CA ALA A 186 4.59 -1.92 1.83
C ALA A 186 5.80 -1.69 0.92
N PHE A 187 5.70 -2.05 -0.35
CA PHE A 187 6.76 -1.83 -1.34
C PHE A 187 7.04 -0.33 -1.50
N LEU A 188 6.02 0.51 -1.69
CA LEU A 188 6.17 1.97 -1.76
C LEU A 188 6.81 2.55 -0.49
N GLY A 189 6.34 2.13 0.69
CA GLY A 189 6.92 2.53 1.97
C GLY A 189 8.41 2.14 2.09
N MET A 190 8.79 0.96 1.60
CA MET A 190 10.17 0.49 1.59
C MET A 190 11.05 1.24 0.58
N VAL A 191 10.52 1.60 -0.60
CA VAL A 191 11.22 2.45 -1.59
C VAL A 191 11.51 3.83 -1.01
N ILE A 192 10.50 4.44 -0.38
CA ILE A 192 10.67 5.72 0.31
C ILE A 192 11.73 5.56 1.41
N TYR A 193 11.70 4.41 2.11
CA TYR A 193 12.64 4.16 3.18
C TYR A 193 14.10 4.10 2.75
N VAL A 194 14.37 3.23 1.78
CA VAL A 194 15.73 3.03 1.26
C VAL A 194 16.21 4.30 0.54
N GLY A 195 15.37 4.92 -0.28
CA GLY A 195 15.73 6.11 -1.04
C GLY A 195 16.06 7.31 -0.15
N ASN A 196 15.24 7.58 0.87
CA ASN A 196 15.51 8.69 1.78
C ASN A 196 16.79 8.48 2.59
N ARG A 197 17.04 7.23 2.97
CA ARG A 197 18.20 6.83 3.75
C ARG A 197 19.51 6.95 2.95
N ALA A 198 19.53 6.41 1.73
CA ALA A 198 20.72 6.40 0.87
C ALA A 198 21.23 7.81 0.54
N PHE A 199 20.32 8.78 0.37
CA PHE A 199 20.67 10.15 -0.02
C PHE A 199 20.61 11.17 1.14
N ALA A 200 20.20 10.76 2.35
CA ALA A 200 19.98 11.61 3.52
C ALA A 200 19.09 12.86 3.24
N LYS A 201 18.22 12.75 2.24
CA LYS A 201 17.32 13.78 1.69
C LYS A 201 15.99 13.10 1.34
N PRO A 202 14.87 13.82 1.15
CA PRO A 202 13.57 13.23 0.81
C PRO A 202 13.49 12.67 -0.64
N VAL A 203 14.56 12.09 -1.17
CA VAL A 203 14.66 11.55 -2.54
C VAL A 203 13.78 10.31 -2.72
N GLY A 204 13.65 9.46 -1.69
CA GLY A 204 12.76 8.31 -1.71
C GLY A 204 11.30 8.68 -1.87
N LEU A 205 10.88 9.84 -1.34
CA LEU A 205 9.52 10.36 -1.55
C LEU A 205 9.29 10.71 -3.03
N TRP A 206 10.27 11.33 -3.70
CA TRP A 206 10.19 11.63 -5.13
C TRP A 206 10.16 10.36 -5.98
N ILE A 207 10.96 9.34 -5.63
CA ILE A 207 10.94 8.05 -6.32
C ILE A 207 9.57 7.36 -6.14
N GLY A 208 9.02 7.35 -4.92
CA GLY A 208 7.68 6.83 -4.64
C GLY A 208 6.59 7.57 -5.42
N GLY A 209 6.65 8.90 -5.45
CA GLY A 209 5.78 9.72 -6.29
C GLY A 209 5.93 9.44 -7.77
N GLY A 210 7.16 9.17 -8.23
CA GLY A 210 7.45 8.74 -9.59
C GLY A 210 6.75 7.43 -9.96
N PHE A 211 6.67 6.45 -9.07
CA PHE A 211 5.91 5.22 -9.29
C PHE A 211 4.40 5.47 -9.39
N VAL A 212 3.85 6.37 -8.57
CA VAL A 212 2.43 6.74 -8.66
C VAL A 212 2.12 7.44 -9.98
N MET A 213 2.99 8.37 -10.41
CA MET A 213 2.84 9.06 -11.69
C MET A 213 3.08 8.13 -12.88
N LEU A 214 3.93 7.11 -12.74
CA LEU A 214 4.18 6.11 -13.77
C LEU A 214 2.91 5.30 -14.09
N ASP A 215 2.07 5.00 -13.09
CA ASP A 215 0.78 4.36 -13.36
C ASP A 215 -0.14 5.25 -14.20
N LEU A 216 -0.17 6.55 -13.90
CA LEU A 216 -0.92 7.54 -14.65
C LEU A 216 -0.40 7.70 -16.09
N THR A 217 0.92 7.69 -16.29
CA THR A 217 1.50 7.78 -17.64
C THR A 217 1.26 6.50 -18.44
N ILE A 218 1.27 5.33 -17.80
CA ILE A 218 0.95 4.08 -18.49
C ILE A 218 -0.49 4.11 -18.99
N TYR A 219 -1.43 4.52 -18.14
CA TYR A 219 -2.84 4.59 -18.52
C TYR A 219 -3.11 5.55 -19.70
N ASN A 220 -2.42 6.70 -19.75
CA ASN A 220 -2.71 7.74 -20.75
C ASN A 220 -1.85 7.68 -22.01
N MET A 221 -0.61 7.20 -21.93
CA MET A 221 0.40 7.40 -22.99
C MET A 221 1.11 6.13 -23.44
N LEU A 222 1.15 5.07 -22.64
CA LEU A 222 1.92 3.86 -22.98
C LEU A 222 1.01 2.68 -23.34
N PRO A 223 1.53 1.69 -24.07
CA PRO A 223 0.82 0.44 -24.28
C PRO A 223 0.56 -0.27 -22.95
N GLU A 224 -0.60 -0.91 -22.83
CA GLU A 224 -1.07 -1.60 -21.62
C GLU A 224 -0.12 -2.70 -21.12
N ALA A 225 0.75 -3.23 -21.99
CA ALA A 225 1.83 -4.14 -21.63
C ALA A 225 2.75 -3.62 -20.50
N TRP A 226 2.86 -2.30 -20.36
CA TRP A 226 3.69 -1.65 -19.33
C TRP A 226 3.10 -1.74 -17.93
N ASN A 227 1.84 -2.16 -17.78
CA ASN A 227 1.22 -2.46 -16.49
C ASN A 227 2.00 -3.52 -15.71
N ALA A 228 2.78 -4.38 -16.39
CA ALA A 228 3.63 -5.37 -15.73
C ALA A 228 4.77 -4.79 -14.86
N PHE A 229 5.10 -3.51 -15.06
CA PHE A 229 6.18 -2.83 -14.34
C PHE A 229 5.68 -1.79 -13.32
N SER A 230 4.39 -1.42 -13.38
CA SER A 230 3.80 -0.49 -12.42
C SER A 230 3.41 -1.25 -11.15
N PRO A 231 3.99 -0.93 -9.98
CA PRO A 231 3.58 -1.57 -8.73
C PRO A 231 2.12 -1.27 -8.38
N LEU A 232 1.56 -0.14 -8.85
CA LEU A 232 0.16 0.25 -8.66
C LEU A 232 -0.81 -0.49 -9.58
N ALA A 233 -0.35 -1.02 -10.70
CA ALA A 233 -1.17 -1.82 -11.61
C ALA A 233 -1.34 -3.28 -11.14
N LEU A 234 -0.43 -3.76 -10.29
CA LEU A 234 -0.41 -5.15 -9.83
C LEU A 234 -1.56 -5.54 -8.88
N PRO A 235 -2.10 -4.64 -8.03
CA PRO A 235 -3.29 -4.95 -7.22
C PRO A 235 -4.59 -4.98 -8.04
N ARG A 236 -4.61 -4.36 -9.23
CA ARG A 236 -5.79 -4.27 -10.10
C ARG A 236 -6.05 -5.59 -10.79
N LEU A 237 -7.18 -6.24 -10.46
CA LEU A 237 -7.49 -7.58 -10.97
C LEU A 237 -7.84 -7.56 -12.47
N SER A 238 -8.35 -6.45 -12.99
CA SER A 238 -8.62 -6.27 -14.42
C SER A 238 -7.36 -6.41 -15.28
N SER A 239 -6.20 -6.00 -14.78
CA SER A 239 -4.90 -6.13 -15.46
C SER A 239 -4.55 -7.59 -15.78
N TYR A 240 -5.06 -8.55 -15.00
CA TYR A 240 -4.82 -9.98 -15.20
C TYR A 240 -5.94 -10.67 -16.00
N ALA A 241 -7.05 -9.98 -16.29
CA ALA A 241 -8.20 -10.60 -16.94
C ALA A 241 -7.91 -10.97 -18.40
N TYR A 242 -7.09 -10.18 -19.12
CA TYR A 242 -6.66 -10.50 -20.47
C TYR A 242 -5.15 -10.51 -20.59
N ARG A 243 -4.64 -11.53 -21.30
CA ARG A 243 -3.21 -11.73 -21.60
C ARG A 243 -2.57 -10.51 -22.28
N TYR A 244 -3.37 -9.69 -22.96
CA TYR A 244 -2.93 -8.48 -23.66
C TYR A 244 -2.45 -7.38 -22.72
N TYR A 245 -3.15 -7.15 -21.60
CA TYR A 245 -2.75 -6.17 -20.58
C TYR A 245 -1.47 -6.60 -19.83
N MET A 246 -1.12 -7.89 -19.91
CA MET A 246 0.06 -8.45 -19.22
C MET A 246 0.74 -9.56 -20.04
N PRO A 247 1.50 -9.20 -21.09
CA PRO A 247 2.00 -10.14 -22.09
C PRO A 247 2.97 -11.20 -21.56
N LEU A 248 3.62 -10.95 -20.42
CA LEU A 248 4.45 -11.91 -19.67
C LEU A 248 3.65 -13.09 -19.08
N GLY A 249 2.36 -13.22 -19.39
CA GLY A 249 1.51 -14.24 -18.79
C GLY A 249 1.22 -13.96 -17.34
N GLY A 250 1.01 -12.67 -17.04
CA GLY A 250 0.72 -12.19 -15.72
C GLY A 250 -0.49 -12.92 -15.14
N SER A 251 -0.20 -13.84 -14.24
CA SER A 251 -1.18 -14.32 -13.27
C SER A 251 -1.04 -13.45 -12.03
N VAL A 252 -2.02 -13.53 -11.14
CA VAL A 252 -1.94 -12.95 -9.79
C VAL A 252 -0.61 -13.34 -9.09
N ALA A 253 -0.07 -14.53 -9.38
CA ALA A 253 1.22 -14.98 -8.85
C ALA A 253 2.40 -14.11 -9.30
N TYR A 254 2.38 -13.56 -10.51
CA TYR A 254 3.41 -12.61 -10.96
C TYR A 254 3.42 -11.34 -10.09
N GLY A 255 2.23 -10.79 -9.79
CA GLY A 255 2.10 -9.63 -8.91
C GLY A 255 2.71 -9.88 -7.53
N TYR A 256 2.43 -11.05 -6.93
CA TYR A 256 3.05 -11.46 -5.67
C TYR A 256 4.57 -11.60 -5.79
N LEU A 257 5.06 -12.29 -6.82
CA LEU A 257 6.50 -12.49 -7.01
C LEU A 257 7.25 -11.17 -7.17
N PHE A 258 6.71 -10.25 -7.97
CA PHE A 258 7.30 -8.93 -8.16
C PHE A 258 7.36 -8.13 -6.84
N LEU A 259 6.23 -8.00 -6.14
CA LEU A 259 6.18 -7.22 -4.91
C LEU A 259 6.99 -7.85 -3.77
N VAL A 260 6.91 -9.18 -3.57
CA VAL A 260 7.64 -9.87 -2.51
C VAL A 260 9.14 -9.85 -2.77
N SER A 261 9.58 -10.14 -4.00
CA SER A 261 11.01 -10.07 -4.35
C SER A 261 11.54 -8.64 -4.23
N GLY A 262 10.76 -7.64 -4.64
CA GLY A 262 11.09 -6.23 -4.48
C GLY A 262 11.26 -5.82 -3.01
N ILE A 263 10.33 -6.22 -2.14
CA ILE A 263 10.41 -5.97 -0.69
C ILE A 263 11.65 -6.65 -0.09
N ILE A 264 11.91 -7.93 -0.42
CA ILE A 264 13.07 -8.67 0.09
C ILE A 264 14.37 -8.00 -0.36
N ALA A 265 14.47 -7.59 -1.62
CA ALA A 265 15.63 -6.88 -2.15
C ALA A 265 15.85 -5.54 -1.42
N LEU A 266 14.80 -4.75 -1.20
CA LEU A 266 14.89 -3.48 -0.47
C LEU A 266 15.30 -3.67 1.00
N ILE A 267 14.79 -4.72 1.67
CA ILE A 267 15.24 -5.08 3.02
C ILE A 267 16.72 -5.44 3.01
N ALA A 268 17.17 -6.25 2.05
CA ALA A 268 18.58 -6.63 1.94
C ALA A 268 19.48 -5.41 1.72
N ILE A 269 19.09 -4.48 0.83
CA ILE A 269 19.82 -3.23 0.58
C ILE A 269 19.91 -2.40 1.86
N ALA A 270 18.79 -2.21 2.58
CA ALA A 270 18.77 -1.47 3.85
C ALA A 270 19.73 -2.07 4.90
N LEU A 271 19.83 -3.40 4.97
CA LEU A 271 20.71 -4.09 5.92
C LEU A 271 22.18 -4.06 5.50
N LEU A 272 22.47 -4.13 4.20
CA LEU A 272 23.83 -4.04 3.67
C LEU A 272 24.43 -2.66 3.89
N GLU A 273 23.64 -1.60 3.66
CA GLU A 273 24.04 -0.22 3.91
C GLU A 273 24.44 -0.02 5.38
N GLU A 274 23.69 -0.60 6.32
CA GLU A 274 24.01 -0.57 7.75
C GLU A 274 25.31 -1.27 8.10
N LYS A 275 25.57 -2.41 7.44
CA LYS A 275 26.81 -3.17 7.63
C LYS A 275 28.02 -2.37 7.14
N HIS A 276 27.91 -1.73 5.98
CA HIS A 276 28.98 -0.88 5.42
C HIS A 276 29.27 0.33 6.31
N LEU A 277 28.23 1.04 6.77
CA LEU A 277 28.38 2.19 7.67
C LEU A 277 28.98 1.79 9.03
N SER A 278 28.67 0.61 9.53
CA SER A 278 29.23 0.07 10.78
C SER A 278 30.69 -0.37 10.65
N ALA A 279 31.13 -0.75 9.44
CA ALA A 279 32.52 -1.08 9.14
C ALA A 279 33.38 0.18 8.96
N GLY A 280 32.88 1.19 8.24
CA GLY A 280 33.56 2.48 8.05
C GLY A 280 33.72 3.29 9.35
N GLY A 281 32.72 3.25 10.23
CA GLY A 281 32.80 3.91 11.55
C GLY A 281 33.86 3.30 12.48
N ARG A 282 34.15 2.00 12.35
CA ARG A 282 35.23 1.33 13.11
C ARG A 282 36.62 1.81 12.66
N GLN A 283 36.81 2.08 11.37
CA GLN A 283 38.11 2.53 10.84
C GLN A 283 38.49 3.95 11.30
N LEU A 284 37.51 4.85 11.48
CA LEU A 284 37.74 6.21 11.98
C LEU A 284 38.11 6.26 13.47
N PHE A 285 37.56 5.36 14.29
CA PHE A 285 37.95 5.24 15.70
C PHE A 285 39.34 4.61 15.89
N THR A 286 39.74 3.66 15.04
CA THR A 286 41.12 3.14 15.06
C THR A 286 42.15 4.16 14.58
N ARG A 287 41.79 5.09 13.68
CA ARG A 287 42.71 6.14 13.20
C ARG A 287 42.92 7.29 14.19
N LYS A 288 41.98 7.55 15.11
CA LYS A 288 42.12 8.58 16.16
C LYS A 288 42.77 8.08 17.46
N GLY A 289 43.01 6.78 17.59
CA GLY A 289 43.72 6.18 18.74
C GLY A 289 45.26 6.19 18.63
N VAL A 290 45.83 6.66 17.52
CA VAL A 290 47.28 6.68 17.28
C VAL A 290 47.72 8.08 16.85
N LYS A 291 47.84 8.99 17.82
CA LYS A 291 48.78 10.13 17.83
C LYS A 291 48.76 10.71 19.25
N ARG A 292 49.70 10.22 20.10
CA ARG A 292 50.87 10.94 20.66
C ARG A 292 50.51 11.59 22.01
N LYS A 293 51.00 11.12 23.17
CA LYS A 293 52.39 11.15 23.69
C LYS A 293 53.07 12.49 23.45
#